data_AF-A0AAD4C9Y1-F1
#
_entry.id   AF-A0AAD4C9Y1-F1
#
_cell.length_a   1.000
_cell.length_b   1.000
_cell.length_c   1.000
_cell.angle_alpha   90.00
_cell.angle_beta   90.00
_cell.angle_gamma   90.00
#
_symmetry.space_group_name_H-M   'P 1'
#
loop_
_entity.id
_entity.type
_entity.pdbx_description
1 polymer ?
#
loop_
_entity_poly.entity_id
_entity_poly.type
_entity_poly.pdbx_seq_one_letter_code
_entity_poly.pdbx_strand_id
1 'polypeptide(L)'
;MEVYSQQLVDLSTQRLDLDSSLRASQQKQTEELLDRACLTFSIALLDHTLKGDLFESTLVGFLAVLGIDLKQQTFLKPYSYTSYLSGLVKMAQMLVALQAVRQAEVGHVAHPADALEEMRERFLMFGVRAPFGWITRLRAYGKKVQNCTTGMGYIYWNDDDQTLSYKELQLSMSGLRRFVAKQVELAQAQLEGLFLLHEEEVREKTIPRLTLHELRDDPTNNQRGWNFLKDPRTRAALPTTGERWLLDRVLETSWLRDEFLELRRIGQDDHVLWREGRVTSYQQDIDHFLERLLLLIHITGGQPGRATELLSLCHSNTKHGRHRSIFIEHGLVSTVTSYHKGYSINNTTKIIHRYLPRVISELVVYYLWLILPFSQALERLVRNHHQAGSPYLWPVGEEGIWASERLRKILQQEAQAHLQTKLNIMSYRHAAIAISRVHLKCGGFKRDYGTDDAPFDRQASHGSWIAGTVYARGLQEAPGHIEARRRQYRAVSREWHEFLGFEVSLGPRKRPAEDKLVEYRSKQAYITIDMD
;
A
#
# COMPACT_ATOMS: atom_id res chain seq x y z
N MET A 1 61.65 26.69 21.24
CA MET A 1 60.54 26.42 22.19
C MET A 1 59.22 26.11 21.48
N GLU A 2 58.92 26.69 20.31
CA GLU A 2 57.67 26.44 19.58
C GLU A 2 57.49 24.99 19.06
N VAL A 3 58.57 24.34 18.58
CA VAL A 3 58.49 22.97 18.05
C VAL A 3 58.10 21.92 19.11
N TYR A 4 58.54 22.11 20.36
CA TYR A 4 58.18 21.23 21.48
C TYR A 4 56.73 21.45 21.96
N SER A 5 56.20 22.66 21.79
CA SER A 5 54.80 23.00 22.12
C SER A 5 53.83 22.30 21.17
N GLN A 6 54.12 22.31 19.87
CA GLN A 6 53.29 21.65 18.86
C GLN A 6 53.26 20.11 19.02
N GLN A 7 54.39 19.48 19.31
CA GLN A 7 54.42 18.04 19.60
C GLN A 7 53.60 17.65 20.84
N LEU A 8 53.55 18.48 21.88
CA LEU A 8 52.75 18.22 23.07
C LEU A 8 51.24 18.39 22.79
N VAL A 9 50.86 19.33 21.93
CA VAL A 9 49.46 19.52 21.51
C VAL A 9 48.99 18.35 20.64
N ASP A 10 49.81 17.87 19.70
CA ASP A 10 49.48 16.70 18.86
C ASP A 10 49.36 15.41 19.69
N LEU A 11 50.26 15.18 20.65
CA LEU A 11 50.19 14.03 21.57
C LEU A 11 48.96 14.09 22.49
N SER A 12 48.56 15.28 22.94
CA SER A 12 47.36 15.45 23.76
C SER A 12 46.07 15.24 22.95
N THR A 13 46.06 15.67 21.70
CA THR A 13 44.93 15.47 20.76
C THR A 13 44.77 14.00 20.39
N GLN A 14 45.88 13.31 20.05
CA GLN A 14 45.86 11.86 19.81
C GLN A 14 45.41 11.06 21.03
N ARG A 15 45.77 11.50 22.25
CA ARG A 15 45.35 10.84 23.49
C ARG A 15 43.85 11.05 23.78
N LEU A 16 43.30 12.22 23.47
CA LEU A 16 41.87 12.50 23.58
C LEU A 16 41.04 11.71 22.56
N ASP A 17 41.54 11.52 21.34
CA ASP A 17 40.91 10.69 20.30
C ASP A 17 40.96 9.19 20.63
N LEU A 18 42.05 8.72 21.27
CA LEU A 18 42.13 7.36 21.77
C LEU A 18 41.15 7.12 22.93
N ASP A 19 41.05 8.07 23.87
CA ASP A 19 40.11 7.98 25.00
C ASP A 19 38.65 8.06 24.53
N SER A 20 38.33 8.85 23.50
CA SER A 20 36.98 8.95 22.94
C SER A 20 36.59 7.68 22.20
N SER A 21 37.49 7.08 21.41
CA SER A 21 37.27 5.80 20.73
C SER A 21 37.17 4.61 21.69
N LEU A 22 37.96 4.60 22.77
CA LEU A 22 37.85 3.62 23.86
C LEU A 22 36.50 3.73 24.58
N ARG A 23 36.03 4.94 24.90
CA ARG A 23 34.71 5.17 25.50
C ARG A 23 33.57 4.75 24.58
N ALA A 24 33.64 5.07 23.30
CA ALA A 24 32.65 4.65 22.31
C ALA A 24 32.61 3.11 22.15
N SER A 25 33.77 2.45 22.18
CA SER A 25 33.88 0.98 22.16
C SER A 25 33.29 0.34 23.42
N GLN A 26 33.61 0.87 24.60
CA GLN A 26 33.04 0.41 25.87
C GLN A 26 31.52 0.62 25.94
N GLN A 27 31.03 1.76 25.44
CA GLN A 27 29.60 2.03 25.36
C GLN A 27 28.90 1.02 24.46
N LYS A 28 29.43 0.78 23.25
CA LYS A 28 28.89 -0.20 22.32
C LYS A 28 28.87 -1.61 22.92
N GLN A 29 29.93 -2.01 23.62
CA GLN A 29 29.99 -3.30 24.30
C GLN A 29 28.94 -3.41 25.43
N THR A 30 28.73 -2.32 26.17
CA THR A 30 27.72 -2.27 27.23
C THR A 30 26.30 -2.36 26.66
N GLU A 31 26.03 -1.66 25.57
CA GLU A 31 24.76 -1.73 24.83
C GLU A 31 24.50 -3.16 24.32
N GLU A 32 25.50 -3.82 23.73
CA GLU A 32 25.38 -5.21 23.27
C GLU A 32 25.07 -6.20 24.41
N LEU A 33 25.69 -6.01 25.58
CA LEU A 33 25.43 -6.81 26.77
C LEU A 33 24.01 -6.59 27.28
N LEU A 34 23.55 -5.34 27.33
CA LEU A 34 22.20 -4.99 27.74
C LEU A 34 21.17 -5.60 26.78
N ASP A 35 21.39 -5.51 25.47
CA ASP A 35 20.51 -6.11 24.46
C ASP A 35 20.42 -7.64 24.60
N ARG A 36 21.54 -8.30 24.91
CA ARG A 36 21.55 -9.75 25.19
C ARG A 36 20.75 -10.09 26.45
N ALA A 37 20.93 -9.33 27.53
CA ALA A 37 20.21 -9.52 28.78
C ALA A 37 18.69 -9.30 28.59
N CYS A 38 18.31 -8.23 27.89
CA CYS A 38 16.93 -7.91 27.55
C CYS A 38 16.28 -9.00 26.69
N LEU A 39 16.99 -9.52 25.68
CA LEU A 39 16.49 -10.62 24.85
C LEU A 39 16.28 -11.89 25.69
N THR A 40 17.27 -12.24 26.52
CA THR A 40 17.21 -13.42 27.40
C THR A 40 16.03 -13.34 28.36
N PHE A 41 15.87 -12.19 29.02
CA PHE A 41 14.73 -11.93 29.90
C PHE A 41 13.40 -12.03 29.15
N SER A 42 13.32 -11.46 27.94
CA SER A 42 12.10 -11.50 27.13
C SER A 42 11.73 -12.91 26.69
N ILE A 43 12.72 -13.76 26.37
CA ILE A 43 12.50 -15.18 26.08
C ILE A 43 12.04 -15.91 27.35
N ALA A 44 12.64 -15.64 28.51
CA ALA A 44 12.23 -16.24 29.77
C ALA A 44 10.78 -15.89 30.17
N LEU A 45 10.29 -14.69 29.85
CA LEU A 45 8.88 -14.32 30.05
C LEU A 45 7.90 -15.13 29.17
N LEU A 46 8.38 -15.74 28.09
CA LEU A 46 7.60 -16.57 27.18
C LEU A 46 7.76 -18.07 27.48
N ASP A 47 8.93 -18.45 27.97
CA ASP A 47 9.36 -19.83 28.18
C ASP A 47 9.25 -20.24 29.65
N HIS A 48 8.02 -20.31 30.14
CA HIS A 48 7.72 -20.93 31.43
C HIS A 48 6.37 -21.63 31.40
N THR A 49 6.21 -22.63 32.26
CA THR A 49 4.95 -23.36 32.35
C THR A 49 3.95 -22.61 33.22
N LEU A 50 2.76 -22.38 32.69
CA LEU A 50 1.60 -21.90 33.44
C LEU A 50 0.99 -23.06 34.23
N LYS A 51 0.99 -22.93 35.56
CA LYS A 51 0.39 -23.87 36.53
C LYS A 51 -0.39 -23.06 37.57
N GLY A 52 -1.38 -23.69 38.21
CA GLY A 52 -2.12 -23.03 39.30
C GLY A 52 -2.80 -21.73 38.87
N ASP A 53 -2.57 -20.66 39.64
CA ASP A 53 -3.03 -19.32 39.30
C ASP A 53 -2.22 -18.75 38.12
N LEU A 54 -2.90 -18.54 37.00
CA LEU A 54 -2.28 -18.02 35.78
C LEU A 54 -1.72 -16.60 35.96
N PHE A 55 -2.23 -15.83 36.93
CA PHE A 55 -1.80 -14.46 37.19
C PHE A 55 -0.47 -14.36 37.94
N GLU A 56 0.09 -15.47 38.43
CA GLU A 56 1.48 -15.53 38.89
C GLU A 56 2.47 -15.28 37.74
N SER A 57 2.06 -15.53 36.49
CA SER A 57 2.84 -15.14 35.33
C SER A 57 2.78 -13.62 35.14
N THR A 58 3.92 -12.96 35.27
CA THR A 58 4.08 -11.52 35.01
C THR A 58 3.51 -11.10 33.67
N LEU A 59 3.72 -11.90 32.62
CA LEU A 59 3.22 -11.61 31.29
C LEU A 59 1.68 -11.72 31.20
N VAL A 60 1.08 -12.74 31.83
CA VAL A 60 -0.38 -12.90 31.87
C VAL A 60 -1.02 -11.79 32.71
N GLY A 61 -0.44 -11.47 33.88
CA GLY A 61 -0.89 -10.36 34.73
C GLY A 61 -0.84 -9.02 34.00
N PHE A 62 0.27 -8.71 33.32
CA PHE A 62 0.39 -7.50 32.49
C PHE A 62 -0.68 -7.43 31.40
N LEU A 63 -0.94 -8.53 30.69
CA LEU A 63 -1.97 -8.59 29.66
C LEU A 63 -3.38 -8.40 30.24
N ALA A 64 -3.65 -8.98 31.41
CA ALA A 64 -4.92 -8.79 32.09
C ALA A 64 -5.19 -7.31 32.41
N VAL A 65 -4.17 -6.59 32.90
CA VAL A 65 -4.24 -5.14 33.14
C VAL A 65 -4.48 -4.37 31.83
N LEU A 66 -3.84 -4.77 30.73
CA LEU A 66 -4.11 -4.17 29.41
C LEU A 66 -5.56 -4.40 28.92
N GLY A 67 -6.31 -5.31 29.54
CA GLY A 67 -7.73 -5.52 29.28
C GLY A 67 -8.64 -4.46 29.90
N ILE A 68 -8.13 -3.54 30.71
CA ILE A 68 -8.92 -2.53 31.44
C ILE A 68 -8.95 -1.22 30.65
N ASP A 69 -10.15 -0.70 30.40
CA ASP A 69 -10.38 0.65 29.89
C ASP A 69 -10.42 1.65 31.05
N LEU A 70 -9.30 2.32 31.30
CA LEU A 70 -9.18 3.31 32.39
C LEU A 70 -10.10 4.54 32.18
N LYS A 71 -10.48 4.86 30.94
CA LYS A 71 -11.35 6.02 30.67
C LYS A 71 -12.80 5.70 30.96
N GLN A 72 -13.23 4.51 30.54
CA GLN A 72 -14.62 4.07 30.72
C GLN A 72 -14.83 3.31 32.03
N GLN A 73 -13.77 3.03 32.80
CA GLN A 73 -13.80 2.21 34.02
C GLN A 73 -14.47 0.85 33.79
N THR A 74 -14.25 0.26 32.61
CA THR A 74 -14.83 -1.02 32.17
C THR A 74 -13.76 -1.88 31.50
N PHE A 75 -14.11 -3.11 31.07
CA PHE A 75 -13.20 -3.93 30.28
C PHE A 75 -13.23 -3.53 28.80
N LEU A 76 -12.06 -3.58 28.15
CA LEU A 76 -11.95 -3.38 26.72
C LEU A 76 -12.78 -4.41 25.95
N LYS A 77 -13.48 -3.94 24.91
CA LYS A 77 -14.18 -4.80 23.97
C LYS A 77 -13.20 -5.77 23.30
N PRO A 78 -13.65 -6.99 22.90
CA PRO A 78 -12.79 -7.98 22.25
C PRO A 78 -11.99 -7.44 21.05
N TYR A 79 -12.58 -6.54 20.26
CA TYR A 79 -11.89 -5.87 19.15
C TYR A 79 -10.64 -5.10 19.59
N SER A 80 -10.77 -4.28 20.64
CA SER A 80 -9.68 -3.46 21.16
C SER A 80 -8.63 -4.33 21.85
N TYR A 81 -9.07 -5.27 22.69
CA TYR A 81 -8.15 -6.09 23.47
C TYR A 81 -7.32 -7.08 22.62
N THR A 82 -7.93 -7.69 21.59
CA THR A 82 -7.21 -8.61 20.69
C THR A 82 -6.09 -7.95 19.89
N SER A 83 -6.05 -6.62 19.79
CA SER A 83 -4.96 -5.88 19.18
C SER A 83 -3.67 -5.98 20.01
N TYR A 84 -3.75 -5.83 21.34
CA TYR A 84 -2.62 -6.01 22.26
C TYR A 84 -2.07 -7.44 22.19
N LEU A 85 -2.97 -8.43 22.24
CA LEU A 85 -2.58 -9.85 22.11
C LEU A 85 -1.90 -10.13 20.76
N SER A 86 -2.39 -9.51 19.68
CA SER A 86 -1.79 -9.65 18.34
C SER A 86 -0.40 -9.02 18.26
N GLY A 87 -0.23 -7.84 18.87
CA GLY A 87 1.07 -7.16 18.96
C GLY A 87 2.09 -8.01 19.69
N LEU A 88 1.73 -8.55 20.86
CA LEU A 88 2.62 -9.39 21.66
C LEU A 88 2.99 -10.69 20.95
N VAL A 89 2.05 -11.36 20.27
CA VAL A 89 2.37 -12.54 19.45
C VAL A 89 3.42 -12.21 18.40
N LYS A 90 3.30 -11.06 17.73
CA LYS A 90 4.26 -10.65 16.71
C LYS A 90 5.63 -10.34 17.31
N MET A 91 5.69 -9.64 18.45
CA MET A 91 6.93 -9.37 19.16
C MET A 91 7.61 -10.68 19.60
N ALA A 92 6.86 -11.59 20.24
CA ALA A 92 7.37 -12.89 20.67
C ALA A 92 7.99 -13.68 19.50
N GLN A 93 7.31 -13.73 18.34
CA GLN A 93 7.84 -14.38 17.14
C GLN A 93 9.15 -13.75 16.66
N MET A 94 9.27 -12.41 16.70
CA MET A 94 10.50 -11.73 16.28
C MET A 94 11.65 -11.94 17.28
N LEU A 95 11.35 -11.95 18.58
CA LEU A 95 12.35 -12.21 19.63
C LEU A 95 12.89 -13.64 19.53
N VAL A 96 12.02 -14.62 19.30
CA VAL A 96 12.42 -16.02 19.09
C VAL A 96 13.27 -16.18 17.83
N ALA A 97 12.89 -15.51 16.74
CA ALA A 97 13.71 -15.51 15.52
C ALA A 97 15.09 -14.86 15.74
N LEU A 98 15.14 -13.73 16.44
CA LEU A 98 16.41 -13.07 16.80
C LEU A 98 17.28 -13.95 17.69
N GLN A 99 16.68 -14.60 18.69
CA GLN A 99 17.38 -15.54 19.58
C GLN A 99 17.95 -16.73 18.78
N ALA A 100 17.21 -17.25 17.82
CA ALA A 100 17.65 -18.36 16.97
C ALA A 100 18.84 -17.97 16.08
N VAL A 101 18.80 -16.78 15.48
CA VAL A 101 19.93 -16.23 14.70
C VAL A 101 21.16 -16.07 15.58
N ARG A 102 21.00 -15.48 16.78
CA ARG A 102 22.12 -15.31 17.72
C ARG A 102 22.72 -16.62 18.18
N GLN A 103 21.90 -17.65 18.44
CA GLN A 103 22.43 -18.98 18.79
C GLN A 103 23.27 -19.57 17.66
N ALA A 104 22.90 -19.36 16.40
CA ALA A 104 23.71 -19.79 15.26
C ALA A 104 25.00 -18.97 15.12
N GLU A 105 24.94 -17.64 15.29
CA GLU A 105 26.11 -16.75 15.24
C GLU A 105 27.16 -17.09 16.30
N VAL A 106 26.73 -17.49 17.50
CA VAL A 106 27.62 -17.91 18.59
C VAL A 106 27.97 -19.40 18.50
N GLY A 107 27.54 -20.11 17.45
CA GLY A 107 27.88 -21.51 17.19
C GLY A 107 27.23 -22.53 18.12
N HIS A 108 26.15 -22.16 18.83
CA HIS A 108 25.37 -23.10 19.65
C HIS A 108 24.56 -24.08 18.79
N VAL A 109 24.12 -23.64 17.60
CA VAL A 109 23.44 -24.47 16.60
C VAL A 109 24.07 -24.25 15.23
N ALA A 110 23.96 -25.24 14.35
CA ALA A 110 24.51 -25.14 12.99
C ALA A 110 23.69 -24.19 12.11
N HIS A 111 22.35 -24.21 12.24
CA HIS A 111 21.46 -23.34 11.48
C HIS A 111 20.39 -22.71 12.39
N PRO A 112 20.00 -21.43 12.19
CA PRO A 112 18.95 -20.78 13.00
C PRO A 112 17.61 -21.54 13.02
N ALA A 113 17.32 -22.32 11.97
CA ALA A 113 16.11 -23.13 11.91
C ALA A 113 16.04 -24.16 13.04
N ASP A 114 17.18 -24.74 13.45
CA ASP A 114 17.25 -25.79 14.47
C ASP A 114 16.85 -25.22 15.85
N ALA A 115 17.42 -24.06 16.21
CA ALA A 115 17.07 -23.32 17.42
C ALA A 115 15.61 -22.85 17.40
N LEU A 116 15.11 -22.45 16.23
CA LEU A 116 13.73 -21.99 16.08
C LEU A 116 12.74 -23.15 16.26
N GLU A 117 13.03 -24.33 15.72
CA GLU A 117 12.21 -25.52 15.87
C GLU A 117 12.15 -25.97 17.35
N GLU A 118 13.29 -26.00 18.02
CA GLU A 118 13.40 -26.35 19.44
C GLU A 118 12.60 -25.38 20.33
N MET A 119 12.80 -24.06 20.20
CA MET A 119 12.01 -23.05 20.92
C MET A 119 10.51 -23.15 20.59
N ARG A 120 10.18 -23.40 19.31
CA ARG A 120 8.79 -23.52 18.85
C ARG A 120 8.07 -24.65 19.56
N GLU A 121 8.68 -25.83 19.62
CA GLU A 121 8.11 -27.00 20.29
C GLU A 121 7.98 -26.79 21.80
N ARG A 122 8.99 -26.16 22.40
CA ARG A 122 9.06 -25.94 23.85
C ARG A 122 7.98 -24.99 24.38
N PHE A 123 7.73 -23.85 23.73
CA PHE A 123 6.80 -22.84 24.28
C PHE A 123 5.92 -22.08 23.28
N LEU A 124 6.08 -22.22 21.95
CA LEU A 124 5.22 -21.52 20.98
C LEU A 124 4.09 -22.38 20.39
N MET A 125 4.14 -23.70 20.52
CA MET A 125 3.12 -24.57 19.94
C MET A 125 1.75 -24.43 20.62
N PHE A 126 0.71 -24.62 19.81
CA PHE A 126 -0.66 -24.63 20.31
C PHE A 126 -0.87 -25.83 21.24
N GLY A 127 -1.47 -25.59 22.41
CA GLY A 127 -1.70 -26.64 23.43
C GLY A 127 -0.62 -26.73 24.49
N VAL A 128 0.58 -26.17 24.25
CA VAL A 128 1.60 -26.03 25.29
C VAL A 128 1.09 -25.09 26.39
N ARG A 129 1.31 -25.48 27.65
CA ARG A 129 0.95 -24.69 28.83
C ARG A 129 1.95 -23.56 29.07
N ALA A 130 2.20 -22.75 28.07
CA ALA A 130 3.07 -21.57 28.14
C ALA A 130 2.27 -20.28 27.89
N PRO A 131 2.78 -19.10 28.29
CA PRO A 131 2.16 -17.81 28.00
C PRO A 131 1.73 -17.66 26.55
N PHE A 132 2.56 -18.05 25.59
CA PHE A 132 2.24 -17.94 24.17
C PHE A 132 1.00 -18.75 23.78
N GLY A 133 0.86 -19.98 24.31
CA GLY A 133 -0.32 -20.82 24.13
C GLY A 133 -1.58 -20.22 24.77
N TRP A 134 -1.47 -19.54 25.91
CA TRP A 134 -2.58 -18.80 26.52
C TRP A 134 -2.99 -17.58 25.67
N ILE A 135 -2.03 -16.76 25.25
CA ILE A 135 -2.24 -15.55 24.44
C ILE A 135 -2.94 -15.91 23.13
N THR A 136 -2.44 -16.93 22.42
CA THR A 136 -2.99 -17.33 21.13
C THR A 136 -4.40 -17.90 21.22
N ARG A 137 -4.71 -18.68 22.27
CA ARG A 137 -6.08 -19.16 22.57
C ARG A 137 -7.02 -18.01 22.87
N LEU A 138 -6.65 -17.10 23.77
CA LEU A 138 -7.47 -15.95 24.12
C LEU A 138 -7.70 -15.03 22.91
N ARG A 139 -6.66 -14.83 22.08
CA ARG A 139 -6.75 -14.09 20.81
C ARG A 139 -7.70 -14.77 19.82
N ALA A 140 -7.65 -16.09 19.70
CA ALA A 140 -8.54 -16.85 18.82
C ALA A 140 -9.99 -16.75 19.28
N TYR A 141 -10.23 -16.91 20.59
CA TYR A 141 -11.55 -16.73 21.20
C TYR A 141 -12.08 -15.31 20.99
N GLY A 142 -11.30 -14.28 21.32
CA GLY A 142 -11.69 -12.88 21.11
C GLY A 142 -11.99 -12.54 19.65
N LYS A 143 -11.23 -13.11 18.70
CA LYS A 143 -11.52 -12.99 17.25
C LYS A 143 -12.81 -13.71 16.86
N LYS A 144 -13.11 -14.88 17.44
CA LYS A 144 -14.37 -15.59 17.19
C LYS A 144 -15.56 -14.77 17.69
N VAL A 145 -15.49 -14.24 18.90
CA VAL A 145 -16.48 -13.30 19.45
C VAL A 145 -16.63 -12.10 18.51
N GLN A 146 -15.54 -11.45 18.13
CA GLN A 146 -15.58 -10.32 17.19
C GLN A 146 -16.28 -10.65 15.85
N ASN A 147 -16.01 -11.84 15.29
CA ASN A 147 -16.60 -12.23 14.00
C ASN A 147 -18.07 -12.67 14.12
N CYS A 148 -18.51 -13.09 15.31
CA CYS A 148 -19.88 -13.56 15.56
C CYS A 148 -20.76 -12.52 16.26
N THR A 149 -20.17 -11.47 16.83
CA THR A 149 -20.89 -10.33 17.40
C THR A 149 -21.04 -9.28 16.30
N THR A 150 -22.28 -9.01 15.87
CA THR A 150 -22.60 -7.85 15.04
C THR A 150 -22.23 -6.60 15.83
N GLY A 151 -21.09 -5.99 15.53
CA GLY A 151 -20.73 -4.71 16.13
C GLY A 151 -21.83 -3.70 15.80
N MET A 152 -22.28 -2.92 16.79
CA MET A 152 -23.21 -1.82 16.55
C MET A 152 -22.61 -0.93 15.45
N GLY A 153 -23.25 -0.94 14.28
CA GLY A 153 -22.81 -0.19 13.12
C GLY A 153 -23.10 1.28 13.37
N TYR A 154 -22.07 2.07 13.67
CA TYR A 154 -22.20 3.52 13.86
C TYR A 154 -22.39 4.29 12.53
N ILE A 155 -22.92 3.65 11.49
CA ILE A 155 -23.18 4.30 10.20
C ILE A 155 -24.67 4.58 10.14
N TYR A 156 -25.01 5.85 10.11
CA TYR A 156 -26.39 6.32 9.97
C TYR A 156 -26.52 7.01 8.62
N TRP A 157 -27.62 6.71 7.95
CA TRP A 157 -28.08 7.43 6.77
C TRP A 157 -29.21 8.35 7.19
N ASN A 158 -29.30 9.51 6.54
CA ASN A 158 -30.54 10.30 6.58
C ASN A 158 -31.61 9.63 5.71
N ASP A 159 -32.85 10.11 5.80
CA ASP A 159 -34.03 9.46 5.20
C ASP A 159 -33.97 9.33 3.67
N ASP A 160 -33.19 10.18 2.99
CA ASP A 160 -33.01 10.15 1.52
C ASP A 160 -31.75 9.38 1.07
N ASP A 161 -31.05 8.75 2.02
CA ASP A 161 -29.78 8.05 1.80
C ASP A 161 -28.70 8.94 1.14
N GLN A 162 -28.79 10.27 1.19
CA GLN A 162 -27.81 11.17 0.56
C GLN A 162 -26.71 11.65 1.51
N THR A 163 -26.84 11.43 2.81
CA THR A 163 -25.89 11.87 3.82
C THR A 163 -25.52 10.74 4.77
N LEU A 164 -24.24 10.38 4.77
CA LEU A 164 -23.67 9.40 5.67
C LEU A 164 -23.10 10.08 6.90
N SER A 165 -23.49 9.60 8.07
CA SER A 165 -22.90 9.96 9.37
C SER A 165 -22.16 8.78 9.98
N TYR A 166 -20.88 8.95 10.29
CA TYR A 166 -20.04 7.95 10.95
C TYR A 166 -19.05 8.59 11.91
N LYS A 167 -19.31 8.51 13.22
CA LYS A 167 -18.54 9.22 14.26
C LYS A 167 -18.53 10.74 13.96
N GLU A 168 -17.36 11.37 13.84
CA GLU A 168 -17.21 12.78 13.47
C GLU A 168 -17.34 13.04 11.96
N LEU A 169 -17.45 11.99 11.13
CA LEU A 169 -17.61 12.14 9.68
C LEU A 169 -19.07 12.40 9.35
N GLN A 170 -19.32 13.52 8.69
CA GLN A 170 -20.56 13.78 7.96
C GLN A 170 -20.19 13.97 6.49
N LEU A 171 -20.78 13.17 5.62
CA LEU A 171 -20.44 13.12 4.20
C LEU A 171 -21.69 13.01 3.35
N SER A 172 -22.01 14.07 2.60
CA SER A 172 -23.06 14.03 1.58
C SER A 172 -22.53 13.41 0.28
N MET A 173 -23.39 12.70 -0.46
CA MET A 173 -23.01 12.08 -1.73
C MET A 173 -22.68 13.14 -2.78
N SER A 174 -23.41 14.26 -2.79
CA SER A 174 -23.09 15.42 -3.63
C SER A 174 -21.77 16.08 -3.24
N GLY A 175 -21.48 16.18 -1.93
CA GLY A 175 -20.20 16.66 -1.41
C GLY A 175 -19.04 15.77 -1.84
N LEU A 176 -19.17 14.45 -1.72
CA LEU A 176 -18.16 13.49 -2.17
C LEU A 176 -17.88 13.61 -3.67
N ARG A 177 -18.91 13.68 -4.52
CA ARG A 177 -18.74 13.85 -5.99
C ARG A 177 -18.01 15.15 -6.31
N ARG A 178 -18.42 16.26 -5.68
CA ARG A 178 -17.81 17.58 -5.87
C ARG A 178 -16.36 17.61 -5.41
N PHE A 179 -16.07 16.95 -4.29
CA PHE A 179 -14.71 16.76 -3.80
C PHE A 179 -13.86 16.01 -4.82
N VAL A 180 -14.31 14.85 -5.30
CA VAL A 180 -13.57 14.08 -6.31
C VAL A 180 -13.35 14.89 -7.59
N ALA A 181 -14.38 15.57 -8.09
CA ALA A 181 -14.24 16.45 -9.26
C ALA A 181 -13.18 17.54 -9.04
N LYS A 182 -13.18 18.20 -7.87
CA LYS A 182 -12.17 19.21 -7.55
C LYS A 182 -10.75 18.63 -7.46
N GLN A 183 -10.60 17.45 -6.89
CA GLN A 183 -9.30 16.77 -6.81
C GLN A 183 -8.76 16.40 -8.21
N VAL A 184 -9.66 16.04 -9.14
CA VAL A 184 -9.29 15.78 -10.55
C VAL A 184 -8.88 17.06 -11.25
N GLU A 185 -9.64 18.15 -11.09
CA GLU A 185 -9.31 19.47 -11.65
C GLU A 185 -7.91 19.93 -11.19
N LEU A 186 -7.63 19.84 -9.89
CA LEU A 186 -6.32 20.20 -9.34
C LEU A 186 -5.20 19.30 -9.89
N ALA A 187 -5.43 18.00 -10.03
CA ALA A 187 -4.45 17.09 -10.61
C ALA A 187 -4.17 17.37 -12.10
N GLN A 188 -5.18 17.78 -12.86
CA GLN A 188 -5.02 18.18 -14.26
C GLN A 188 -4.20 19.45 -14.37
N ALA A 189 -4.49 20.47 -13.54
CA ALA A 189 -3.71 21.71 -13.50
C ALA A 189 -2.25 21.46 -13.10
N GLN A 190 -2.03 20.60 -12.10
CA GLN A 190 -0.67 20.17 -11.70
C GLN A 190 0.05 19.47 -12.86
N LEU A 191 -0.61 18.54 -13.56
CA LEU A 191 -0.02 17.87 -14.72
C LEU A 191 0.28 18.84 -15.87
N GLU A 192 -0.55 19.86 -16.08
CA GLU A 192 -0.31 20.90 -17.09
C GLU A 192 0.94 21.72 -16.77
N GLY A 193 1.14 22.10 -15.51
CA GLY A 193 2.39 22.73 -15.07
C GLY A 193 3.62 21.83 -15.33
N LEU A 194 3.47 20.51 -15.14
CA LEU A 194 4.55 19.56 -15.41
C LEU A 194 4.90 19.39 -16.89
N PHE A 195 4.00 19.78 -17.81
CA PHE A 195 4.29 19.80 -19.24
C PHE A 195 5.11 21.02 -19.69
N LEU A 196 5.33 21.99 -18.79
CA LEU A 196 6.09 23.21 -19.10
C LEU A 196 5.48 23.94 -20.31
N LEU A 197 4.18 24.18 -20.24
CA LEU A 197 3.41 24.95 -21.23
C LEU A 197 3.46 26.43 -20.87
N HIS A 198 3.70 27.28 -21.87
CA HIS A 198 3.47 28.71 -21.75
C HIS A 198 1.95 29.00 -21.76
N GLU A 199 1.51 30.12 -21.17
CA GLU A 199 0.09 30.50 -21.11
C GLU A 199 -0.58 30.63 -22.50
N GLU A 200 0.22 30.91 -23.53
CA GLU A 200 -0.22 31.05 -24.93
C GLU A 200 -0.25 29.71 -25.69
N GLU A 201 0.36 28.66 -25.15
CA GLU A 201 0.42 27.35 -25.80
C GLU A 201 -0.85 26.54 -25.52
N VAL A 202 -1.43 26.00 -26.60
CA VAL A 202 -2.60 25.13 -26.50
C VAL A 202 -2.15 23.69 -26.29
N ARG A 203 -2.54 23.10 -25.16
CA ARG A 203 -2.15 21.73 -24.77
C ARG A 203 -2.38 20.70 -25.89
N GLU A 204 -3.50 20.75 -26.59
CA GLU A 204 -3.84 19.80 -27.65
C GLU A 204 -2.94 19.89 -28.89
N LYS A 205 -2.28 21.03 -29.10
CA LYS A 205 -1.35 21.24 -30.20
C LYS A 205 0.08 20.90 -29.81
N THR A 206 0.42 21.15 -28.55
CA THR A 206 1.79 21.05 -28.05
C THR A 206 2.09 19.66 -27.47
N ILE A 207 1.17 19.10 -26.69
CA ILE A 207 1.40 17.84 -25.98
C ILE A 207 0.96 16.66 -26.85
N PRO A 208 1.79 15.62 -26.98
CA PRO A 208 1.44 14.43 -27.74
C PRO A 208 0.13 13.81 -27.25
N ARG A 209 -0.83 13.67 -28.17
CA ARG A 209 -2.16 13.14 -27.85
C ARG A 209 -2.08 11.69 -27.36
N LEU A 210 -2.65 11.44 -26.19
CA LEU A 210 -2.79 10.09 -25.63
C LEU A 210 -4.10 9.43 -26.08
N THR A 211 -4.00 8.40 -26.92
CA THR A 211 -5.14 7.55 -27.27
C THR A 211 -5.21 6.33 -26.33
N LEU A 212 -5.68 6.55 -25.10
CA LEU A 212 -5.61 5.55 -24.02
C LEU A 212 -6.21 4.18 -24.39
N HIS A 213 -7.27 4.14 -25.21
CA HIS A 213 -7.96 2.90 -25.59
C HIS A 213 -7.20 2.03 -26.59
N GLU A 214 -6.19 2.58 -27.27
CA GLU A 214 -5.32 1.84 -28.20
C GLU A 214 -4.14 1.17 -27.48
N LEU A 215 -3.84 1.62 -26.26
CA LEU A 215 -2.73 1.07 -25.49
C LEU A 215 -3.01 -0.38 -25.11
N ARG A 216 -1.94 -1.18 -25.16
CA ARG A 216 -1.96 -2.60 -24.79
C ARG A 216 -0.82 -2.92 -23.84
N ASP A 217 -1.03 -3.96 -23.05
CA ASP A 217 -0.01 -4.50 -22.18
C ASP A 217 0.02 -6.02 -22.33
N ASP A 218 1.21 -6.60 -22.17
CA ASP A 218 1.40 -8.03 -22.05
C ASP A 218 1.62 -8.38 -20.57
N PRO A 219 0.56 -8.82 -19.86
CA PRO A 219 0.67 -9.22 -18.46
C PRO A 219 1.62 -10.38 -18.21
N THR A 220 1.86 -11.23 -19.21
CA THR A 220 2.70 -12.44 -19.10
C THR A 220 4.19 -12.12 -19.22
N ASN A 221 4.52 -10.91 -19.70
CA ASN A 221 5.90 -10.50 -19.86
C ASN A 221 6.53 -10.11 -18.51
N ASN A 222 7.49 -10.94 -18.10
CA ASN A 222 8.21 -10.86 -16.84
C ASN A 222 9.63 -10.27 -16.99
N GLN A 223 9.97 -9.73 -18.17
CA GLN A 223 11.29 -9.14 -18.40
C GLN A 223 11.53 -8.00 -17.39
N ARG A 224 12.75 -7.94 -16.85
CA ARG A 224 13.16 -6.87 -15.95
C ARG A 224 12.95 -5.51 -16.61
N GLY A 225 12.36 -4.59 -15.88
CA GLY A 225 12.08 -3.24 -16.38
C GLY A 225 10.93 -3.17 -17.38
N TRP A 226 10.18 -4.25 -17.59
CA TRP A 226 9.01 -4.25 -18.47
C TRP A 226 7.82 -3.50 -17.86
N ASN A 227 7.16 -2.72 -18.71
CA ASN A 227 5.85 -2.14 -18.51
C ASN A 227 5.17 -1.97 -19.87
N PHE A 228 3.91 -1.52 -19.88
CA PHE A 228 3.13 -1.35 -21.11
C PHE A 228 3.75 -0.40 -22.15
N LEU A 229 4.62 0.54 -21.75
CA LEU A 229 5.30 1.46 -22.70
C LEU A 229 6.34 0.75 -23.58
N LYS A 230 6.79 -0.45 -23.16
CA LYS A 230 7.70 -1.31 -23.93
C LYS A 230 6.97 -2.30 -24.83
N ASP A 231 5.64 -2.39 -24.76
CA ASP A 231 4.84 -3.21 -25.65
C ASP A 231 4.89 -2.64 -27.08
N PRO A 232 5.27 -3.42 -28.11
CA PRO A 232 5.33 -2.94 -29.49
C PRO A 232 4.01 -2.33 -29.99
N ARG A 233 2.86 -2.82 -29.50
CA ARG A 233 1.53 -2.35 -29.91
C ARG A 233 1.23 -0.98 -29.32
N THR A 234 1.56 -0.80 -28.03
CA THR A 234 1.54 0.53 -27.39
C THR A 234 2.53 1.47 -28.07
N ARG A 235 3.71 0.97 -28.44
CA ARG A 235 4.71 1.80 -29.08
C ARG A 235 4.26 2.33 -30.44
N ALA A 236 3.56 1.51 -31.21
CA ALA A 236 2.96 1.91 -32.49
C ALA A 236 1.78 2.88 -32.33
N ALA A 237 1.02 2.79 -31.23
CA ALA A 237 -0.13 3.67 -30.97
C ALA A 237 0.28 5.07 -30.46
N LEU A 238 1.45 5.19 -29.85
CA LEU A 238 1.94 6.44 -29.29
C LEU A 238 2.82 7.21 -30.29
N PRO A 239 2.63 8.53 -30.45
CA PRO A 239 3.36 9.35 -31.44
C PRO A 239 4.86 9.51 -31.15
N THR A 240 5.30 9.26 -29.92
CA THR A 240 6.71 9.33 -29.51
C THR A 240 7.00 8.28 -28.45
N THR A 241 8.27 7.88 -28.30
CA THR A 241 8.71 7.04 -27.17
C THR A 241 8.48 7.70 -25.83
N GLY A 242 8.50 9.03 -25.78
CA GLY A 242 8.38 9.85 -24.58
C GLY A 242 9.69 10.02 -23.80
N GLU A 243 10.67 9.14 -24.01
CA GLU A 243 11.92 9.06 -23.22
C GLU A 243 12.71 10.38 -23.20
N ARG A 244 12.71 11.11 -24.32
CA ARG A 244 13.39 12.40 -24.44
C ARG A 244 12.45 13.56 -24.74
N TRP A 245 11.14 13.33 -24.86
CA TRP A 245 10.23 14.33 -25.42
C TRP A 245 10.25 15.66 -24.63
N LEU A 246 10.12 15.60 -23.30
CA LEU A 246 10.19 16.80 -22.45
C LEU A 246 11.62 17.37 -22.37
N LEU A 247 12.64 16.52 -22.42
CA LEU A 247 14.03 16.96 -22.43
C LEU A 247 14.34 17.77 -23.70
N ASP A 248 14.02 17.23 -24.87
CA ASP A 248 14.23 17.87 -26.15
C ASP A 248 13.41 19.16 -26.24
N ARG A 249 12.17 19.18 -25.71
CA ARG A 249 11.38 20.41 -25.57
C ARG A 249 12.10 21.49 -24.77
N VAL A 250 12.67 21.15 -23.61
CA VAL A 250 13.46 22.10 -22.80
C VAL A 250 14.70 22.59 -23.56
N LEU A 251 15.35 21.73 -24.34
CA LEU A 251 16.56 22.08 -25.10
C LEU A 251 16.25 22.87 -26.39
N GLU A 252 15.09 22.69 -27.01
CA GLU A 252 14.73 23.34 -28.27
C GLU A 252 14.02 24.68 -28.06
N THR A 253 13.28 24.81 -26.95
CA THR A 253 12.50 26.01 -26.64
C THR A 253 13.37 27.05 -25.93
N SER A 254 13.48 28.26 -26.48
CA SER A 254 14.37 29.32 -25.95
C SER A 254 14.10 29.68 -24.48
N TRP A 255 12.85 30.00 -24.13
CA TRP A 255 12.51 30.42 -22.78
C TRP A 255 12.71 29.30 -21.74
N LEU A 256 12.46 28.04 -22.12
CA LEU A 256 12.72 26.89 -21.24
C LEU A 256 14.21 26.65 -21.05
N ARG A 257 15.03 26.83 -22.11
CA ARG A 257 16.49 26.80 -21.97
C ARG A 257 16.95 27.86 -20.98
N ASP A 258 16.46 29.08 -21.09
CA ASP A 258 16.84 30.17 -20.18
C ASP A 258 16.39 29.91 -18.74
N GLU A 259 15.31 29.16 -18.54
CA GLU A 259 14.79 28.80 -17.21
C GLU A 259 15.56 27.61 -16.57
N PHE A 260 15.91 26.60 -17.37
CA PHE A 260 16.51 25.36 -16.89
C PHE A 260 18.03 25.31 -17.00
N LEU A 261 18.65 26.11 -17.88
CA LEU A 261 20.06 26.06 -18.18
C LEU A 261 20.75 27.39 -17.84
N GLU A 262 22.03 27.29 -17.52
CA GLU A 262 22.94 28.42 -17.41
C GLU A 262 24.22 28.12 -18.19
N LEU A 263 24.72 29.12 -18.91
CA LEU A 263 26.03 29.07 -19.53
C LEU A 263 27.05 29.59 -18.52
N ARG A 264 27.98 28.73 -18.12
CA ARG A 264 29.05 29.10 -17.19
C ARG A 264 30.39 28.85 -17.83
N ARG A 265 31.21 29.89 -17.87
CA ARG A 265 32.60 29.77 -18.32
C ARG A 265 33.44 29.16 -17.21
N ILE A 266 33.98 27.98 -17.43
CA ILE A 266 34.89 27.30 -16.49
C ILE A 266 36.24 27.16 -17.20
N GLY A 267 37.19 28.02 -16.85
CA GLY A 267 38.45 28.12 -17.58
C GLY A 267 38.27 28.78 -18.96
N GLN A 268 38.71 28.10 -20.02
CA GLN A 268 38.56 28.58 -21.40
C GLN A 268 37.29 28.04 -22.09
N ASP A 269 36.61 27.06 -21.48
CA ASP A 269 35.46 26.37 -22.07
C ASP A 269 34.14 26.90 -21.52
N ASP A 270 33.14 26.97 -22.40
CA ASP A 270 31.76 27.27 -22.04
C ASP A 270 31.04 25.97 -21.67
N HIS A 271 30.57 25.87 -20.43
CA HIS A 271 29.81 24.72 -19.93
C HIS A 271 28.33 25.06 -19.84
N VAL A 272 27.49 24.20 -20.40
CA VAL A 272 26.04 24.23 -20.20
C VAL A 272 25.72 23.47 -18.92
N LEU A 273 25.24 24.18 -17.90
CA LEU A 273 24.87 23.60 -16.61
C LEU A 273 23.35 23.68 -16.41
N TRP A 274 22.79 22.70 -15.72
CA TRP A 274 21.40 22.73 -15.29
C TRP A 274 21.27 23.59 -14.03
N ARG A 275 20.25 24.46 -13.99
CA ARG A 275 19.94 25.26 -12.81
C ARG A 275 19.31 24.38 -11.73
N GLU A 276 20.11 24.03 -10.73
CA GLU A 276 19.70 23.11 -9.66
C GLU A 276 18.45 23.59 -8.91
N GLY A 277 18.30 24.90 -8.71
CA GLY A 277 17.11 25.48 -8.08
C GLY A 277 15.83 25.20 -8.87
N ARG A 278 15.87 25.38 -10.20
CA ARG A 278 14.70 25.11 -11.06
C ARG A 278 14.39 23.62 -11.13
N VAL A 279 15.41 22.79 -11.27
CA VAL A 279 15.26 21.33 -11.27
C VAL A 279 14.66 20.85 -9.95
N THR A 280 15.11 21.39 -8.82
CA THR A 280 14.57 21.05 -7.50
C THR A 280 13.11 21.47 -7.37
N SER A 281 12.74 22.66 -7.83
CA SER A 281 11.34 23.11 -7.89
C SER A 281 10.48 22.19 -8.77
N TYR A 282 10.97 21.78 -9.95
CA TYR A 282 10.24 20.85 -10.82
C TYR A 282 10.03 19.48 -10.16
N GLN A 283 11.03 18.98 -9.42
CA GLN A 283 10.89 17.74 -8.64
C GLN A 283 9.86 17.88 -7.52
N GLN A 284 9.77 19.03 -6.86
CA GLN A 284 8.73 19.32 -5.87
C GLN A 284 7.33 19.36 -6.50
N ASP A 285 7.20 19.93 -7.70
CA ASP A 285 5.93 19.95 -8.45
C ASP A 285 5.47 18.52 -8.78
N ILE A 286 6.40 17.64 -9.19
CA ILE A 286 6.12 16.22 -9.42
C ILE A 286 5.63 15.56 -8.12
N ASP A 287 6.31 15.82 -7.02
CA ASP A 287 5.96 15.26 -5.71
C ASP A 287 4.53 15.66 -5.31
N HIS A 288 4.16 16.93 -5.45
CA HIS A 288 2.81 17.42 -5.18
C HIS A 288 1.74 16.83 -6.12
N PHE A 289 2.08 16.63 -7.39
CA PHE A 289 1.21 15.92 -8.33
C PHE A 289 1.00 14.46 -7.92
N LEU A 290 2.06 13.75 -7.53
CA LEU A 290 1.99 12.36 -7.10
C LEU A 290 1.21 12.19 -5.79
N GLU A 291 1.28 13.15 -4.87
CA GLU A 291 0.46 13.20 -3.67
C GLU A 291 -1.04 13.24 -3.99
N ARG A 292 -1.41 14.09 -4.95
CA ARG A 292 -2.78 14.20 -5.46
C ARG A 292 -3.20 12.93 -6.19
N LEU A 293 -2.32 12.36 -7.01
CA LEU A 293 -2.57 11.13 -7.74
C LEU A 293 -2.80 9.95 -6.78
N LEU A 294 -2.02 9.86 -5.71
CA LEU A 294 -2.19 8.86 -4.65
C LEU A 294 -3.59 8.96 -4.01
N LEU A 295 -4.04 10.17 -3.69
CA LEU A 295 -5.37 10.43 -3.14
C LEU A 295 -6.46 10.00 -4.13
N LEU A 296 -6.34 10.38 -5.41
CA LEU A 296 -7.29 10.01 -6.45
C LEU A 296 -7.36 8.48 -6.63
N ILE A 297 -6.23 7.79 -6.76
CA ILE A 297 -6.20 6.32 -6.88
C ILE A 297 -6.85 5.67 -5.65
N HIS A 298 -6.61 6.19 -4.44
CA HIS A 298 -7.22 5.69 -3.21
C HIS A 298 -8.75 5.78 -3.21
N ILE A 299 -9.29 6.90 -3.72
CA ILE A 299 -10.71 7.22 -3.69
C ILE A 299 -11.47 6.55 -4.84
N THR A 300 -10.92 6.63 -6.06
CA THR A 300 -11.63 6.25 -7.29
C THR A 300 -11.42 4.79 -7.67
N GLY A 301 -10.41 4.09 -7.14
CA GLY A 301 -10.11 2.70 -7.48
C GLY A 301 -11.13 1.66 -7.00
N GLY A 302 -12.30 2.06 -6.52
CA GLY A 302 -13.29 1.17 -5.89
C GLY A 302 -13.05 1.02 -4.39
N GLN A 303 -13.26 -0.19 -3.85
CA GLN A 303 -13.08 -0.41 -2.41
C GLN A 303 -11.65 -0.05 -1.97
N PRO A 304 -11.47 0.90 -1.04
CA PRO A 304 -10.15 1.41 -0.69
C PRO A 304 -9.22 0.30 -0.20
N GLY A 305 -8.08 0.13 -0.89
CA GLY A 305 -6.99 -0.75 -0.49
C GLY A 305 -6.35 -0.28 0.82
N ARG A 306 -5.47 -1.10 1.42
CA ARG A 306 -4.67 -0.59 2.55
C ARG A 306 -3.65 0.42 2.04
N ALA A 307 -3.33 1.41 2.87
CA ALA A 307 -2.29 2.39 2.56
C ALA A 307 -0.99 1.72 2.11
N THR A 308 -0.53 0.70 2.85
CA THR A 308 0.68 -0.06 2.52
C THR A 308 0.62 -0.80 1.18
N GLU A 309 -0.57 -1.26 0.75
CA GLU A 309 -0.76 -1.93 -0.55
C GLU A 309 -0.71 -0.91 -1.70
N LEU A 310 -1.26 0.28 -1.48
CA LEU A 310 -1.26 1.37 -2.46
C LEU A 310 0.13 1.99 -2.63
N LEU A 311 0.85 2.17 -1.52
CA LEU A 311 2.19 2.76 -1.51
C LEU A 311 3.24 1.80 -2.09
N SER A 312 2.95 0.51 -2.17
CA SER A 312 3.84 -0.49 -2.79
C SER A 312 3.60 -0.70 -4.29
N LEU A 313 2.76 0.12 -4.95
CA LEU A 313 2.47 -0.06 -6.38
C LEU A 313 3.73 0.11 -7.22
N CYS A 314 4.05 -0.89 -8.04
CA CYS A 314 5.16 -0.84 -8.99
C CYS A 314 4.64 -0.61 -10.41
N HIS A 315 5.25 0.31 -11.14
CA HIS A 315 4.94 0.56 -12.55
C HIS A 315 5.76 -0.30 -13.50
N SER A 316 6.84 -0.92 -13.01
CA SER A 316 7.78 -1.72 -13.81
C SER A 316 8.21 -3.00 -13.08
N ASN A 317 8.50 -4.05 -13.84
CA ASN A 317 8.94 -5.34 -13.30
C ASN A 317 10.32 -5.23 -12.62
N THR A 318 10.46 -5.80 -11.42
CA THR A 318 11.68 -5.67 -10.59
C THR A 318 12.66 -6.84 -10.74
N LYS A 319 13.91 -6.64 -10.31
CA LYS A 319 15.00 -7.65 -10.35
C LYS A 319 14.73 -8.88 -9.46
N HIS A 320 13.99 -8.72 -8.37
CA HIS A 320 13.73 -9.77 -7.36
C HIS A 320 12.41 -10.52 -7.59
N GLY A 321 11.90 -10.54 -8.82
CA GLY A 321 10.68 -11.27 -9.16
C GLY A 321 9.39 -10.65 -8.62
N ARG A 322 9.41 -9.41 -8.10
CA ARG A 322 8.16 -8.67 -7.86
C ARG A 322 7.65 -8.15 -9.20
N HIS A 323 6.48 -8.65 -9.57
CA HIS A 323 5.69 -8.19 -10.72
C HIS A 323 5.29 -6.73 -10.54
N ARG A 324 5.17 -6.02 -11.67
CA ARG A 324 4.50 -4.72 -11.67
C ARG A 324 3.07 -4.87 -11.16
N SER A 325 2.56 -3.79 -10.59
CA SER A 325 1.19 -3.71 -10.07
C SER A 325 0.29 -2.89 -10.97
N ILE A 326 0.83 -2.23 -12.00
CA ILE A 326 0.11 -1.35 -12.93
C ILE A 326 0.05 -2.01 -14.30
N PHE A 327 -1.16 -2.11 -14.85
CA PHE A 327 -1.44 -2.73 -16.15
C PHE A 327 -2.41 -1.87 -16.96
N ILE A 328 -2.37 -2.01 -18.28
CA ILE A 328 -3.39 -1.46 -19.17
C ILE A 328 -4.36 -2.56 -19.58
N GLU A 329 -5.65 -2.32 -19.38
CA GLU A 329 -6.70 -3.26 -19.76
C GLU A 329 -7.96 -2.51 -20.21
N HIS A 330 -8.42 -2.79 -21.43
CA HIS A 330 -9.63 -2.19 -22.00
C HIS A 330 -9.64 -0.64 -21.97
N GLY A 331 -8.49 -0.02 -22.23
CA GLY A 331 -8.35 1.43 -22.23
C GLY A 331 -8.41 2.07 -20.85
N LEU A 332 -8.17 1.31 -19.78
CA LEU A 332 -8.07 1.81 -18.41
C LEU A 332 -6.79 1.30 -17.76
N VAL A 333 -6.29 2.06 -16.80
CA VAL A 333 -5.25 1.59 -15.88
C VAL A 333 -5.89 0.69 -14.82
N SER A 334 -5.32 -0.48 -14.62
CA SER A 334 -5.67 -1.41 -13.55
C SER A 334 -4.51 -1.54 -12.56
N THR A 335 -4.83 -1.45 -11.27
CA THR A 335 -3.89 -1.74 -10.19
C THR A 335 -4.18 -3.11 -9.59
N VAL A 336 -3.15 -3.92 -9.39
CA VAL A 336 -3.25 -5.28 -8.89
C VAL A 336 -2.44 -5.43 -7.62
N THR A 337 -3.12 -5.71 -6.52
CA THR A 337 -2.48 -5.93 -5.21
C THR A 337 -2.80 -7.32 -4.68
N SER A 338 -1.80 -7.95 -4.07
CA SER A 338 -1.93 -9.26 -3.43
C SER A 338 -1.98 -9.12 -1.91
N TYR A 339 -2.97 -9.74 -1.28
CA TYR A 339 -3.16 -9.75 0.16
C TYR A 339 -2.92 -11.15 0.74
N HIS A 340 -1.98 -11.25 1.68
CA HIS A 340 -1.49 -12.50 2.27
C HIS A 340 -1.94 -12.72 3.73
N LYS A 341 -2.75 -11.84 4.33
CA LYS A 341 -3.19 -12.05 5.73
C LYS A 341 -4.13 -13.25 5.80
N GLY A 342 -3.68 -14.30 6.49
CA GLY A 342 -4.38 -15.57 6.57
C GLY A 342 -3.89 -16.62 5.58
N TYR A 343 -2.80 -16.37 4.83
CA TYR A 343 -2.15 -17.37 4.00
C TYR A 343 -1.79 -18.62 4.81
N SER A 344 -1.24 -18.46 6.01
CA SER A 344 -0.93 -19.57 6.92
C SER A 344 -2.16 -20.34 7.43
N ILE A 345 -3.38 -19.84 7.20
CA ILE A 345 -4.64 -20.45 7.65
C ILE A 345 -5.40 -21.05 6.46
N ASN A 346 -5.45 -20.34 5.33
CA ASN A 346 -6.29 -20.70 4.18
C ASN A 346 -5.48 -21.14 2.95
N ASN A 347 -4.15 -20.99 2.95
CA ASN A 347 -3.25 -21.23 1.81
C ASN A 347 -3.65 -20.51 0.50
N THR A 348 -4.50 -19.48 0.58
CA THR A 348 -4.96 -18.69 -0.57
C THR A 348 -4.45 -17.26 -0.51
N THR A 349 -3.77 -16.79 -1.56
CA THR A 349 -3.48 -15.36 -1.75
C THR A 349 -4.65 -14.69 -2.46
N LYS A 350 -5.16 -13.60 -1.88
CA LYS A 350 -6.25 -12.83 -2.51
C LYS A 350 -5.67 -11.77 -3.43
N ILE A 351 -6.06 -11.82 -4.69
CA ILE A 351 -5.60 -10.91 -5.73
C ILE A 351 -6.74 -9.96 -6.05
N ILE A 352 -6.49 -8.67 -5.93
CA ILE A 352 -7.52 -7.64 -6.03
C ILE A 352 -7.16 -6.70 -7.16
N HIS A 353 -8.04 -6.66 -8.17
CA HIS A 353 -7.96 -5.72 -9.28
C HIS A 353 -8.77 -4.46 -8.96
N ARG A 354 -8.20 -3.29 -9.26
CA ARG A 354 -8.88 -2.01 -9.14
C ARG A 354 -8.64 -1.21 -10.41
N TYR A 355 -9.71 -0.94 -11.13
CA TYR A 355 -9.64 -0.13 -12.35
C TYR A 355 -9.82 1.33 -11.97
N LEU A 356 -9.06 2.21 -12.61
CA LEU A 356 -9.16 3.65 -12.43
C LEU A 356 -10.13 4.24 -13.46
N PRO A 357 -10.82 5.34 -13.17
CA PRO A 357 -11.60 6.05 -14.19
C PRO A 357 -10.66 6.55 -15.29
N ARG A 358 -11.22 6.81 -16.48
CA ARG A 358 -10.45 7.21 -17.67
C ARG A 358 -9.55 8.41 -17.40
N VAL A 359 -10.09 9.47 -16.79
CA VAL A 359 -9.32 10.70 -16.52
C VAL A 359 -8.10 10.41 -15.63
N ILE A 360 -8.26 9.61 -14.58
CA ILE A 360 -7.16 9.24 -13.68
C ILE A 360 -6.17 8.31 -14.41
N SER A 361 -6.67 7.41 -15.27
CA SER A 361 -5.82 6.55 -16.11
C SER A 361 -4.94 7.38 -17.04
N GLU A 362 -5.48 8.44 -17.65
CA GLU A 362 -4.70 9.37 -18.48
C GLU A 362 -3.62 10.10 -17.65
N LEU A 363 -3.93 10.56 -16.43
CA LEU A 363 -2.93 11.15 -15.53
C LEU A 363 -1.77 10.19 -15.25
N VAL A 364 -2.06 8.93 -14.89
CA VAL A 364 -1.03 7.91 -14.64
C VAL A 364 -0.18 7.66 -15.88
N VAL A 365 -0.81 7.54 -17.05
CA VAL A 365 -0.08 7.23 -18.29
C VAL A 365 0.80 8.40 -18.73
N TYR A 366 0.31 9.64 -18.69
CA TYR A 366 1.14 10.82 -19.01
C TYR A 366 2.33 10.95 -18.05
N TYR A 367 2.12 10.71 -16.75
CA TYR A 367 3.21 10.68 -15.79
C TYR A 367 4.28 9.65 -16.17
N LEU A 368 3.88 8.40 -16.43
CA LEU A 368 4.83 7.34 -16.77
C LEU A 368 5.49 7.52 -18.14
N TRP A 369 4.79 8.15 -19.10
CA TRP A 369 5.23 8.28 -20.49
C TRP A 369 6.13 9.50 -20.73
N LEU A 370 5.78 10.66 -20.17
CA LEU A 370 6.46 11.94 -20.48
C LEU A 370 7.19 12.51 -19.26
N ILE A 371 6.55 12.53 -18.09
CA ILE A 371 7.09 13.21 -16.90
C ILE A 371 8.22 12.41 -16.25
N LEU A 372 7.98 11.12 -15.99
CA LEU A 372 8.92 10.24 -15.29
C LEU A 372 10.26 10.10 -16.05
N PRO A 373 10.30 9.88 -17.38
CA PRO A 373 11.57 9.83 -18.10
C PRO A 373 12.37 11.13 -18.00
N PHE A 374 11.69 12.28 -18.08
CA PHE A 374 12.33 13.59 -17.93
C PHE A 374 12.87 13.80 -16.51
N SER A 375 12.07 13.47 -15.49
CA SER A 375 12.52 13.49 -14.09
C SER A 375 13.78 12.67 -13.88
N GLN A 376 13.81 11.43 -14.40
CA GLN A 376 14.98 10.55 -14.30
C GLN A 376 16.19 11.08 -15.09
N ALA A 377 15.95 11.75 -16.22
CA ALA A 377 17.01 12.41 -16.97
C ALA A 377 17.62 13.57 -16.17
N LEU A 378 16.80 14.41 -15.55
CA LEU A 378 17.26 15.50 -14.68
C LEU A 378 18.07 14.98 -13.49
N GLU A 379 17.63 13.93 -12.81
CA GLU A 379 18.39 13.32 -11.71
C GLU A 379 19.78 12.84 -12.14
N ARG A 380 19.87 12.22 -13.32
CA ARG A 380 21.16 11.77 -13.88
C ARG A 380 22.05 12.95 -14.25
N LEU A 381 21.49 13.97 -14.88
CA LEU A 381 22.24 15.11 -15.42
C LEU A 381 22.70 16.10 -14.33
N VAL A 382 21.92 16.26 -13.26
CA VAL A 382 22.22 17.24 -12.19
C VAL A 382 22.90 16.60 -10.99
N ARG A 383 22.45 15.42 -10.57
CA ARG A 383 22.89 14.79 -9.31
C ARG A 383 23.87 13.64 -9.53
N ASN A 384 24.32 13.40 -10.77
CA ASN A 384 25.13 12.24 -11.16
C ASN A 384 24.56 10.90 -10.64
N HIS A 385 23.23 10.84 -10.52
CA HIS A 385 22.57 9.67 -9.96
C HIS A 385 22.40 8.62 -11.05
N HIS A 386 23.41 7.76 -11.21
CA HIS A 386 23.46 6.75 -12.27
C HIS A 386 22.70 5.45 -11.93
N GLN A 387 21.97 5.40 -10.81
CA GLN A 387 21.19 4.22 -10.47
C GLN A 387 19.99 4.05 -11.41
N ALA A 388 19.55 2.80 -11.58
CA ALA A 388 18.34 2.51 -12.34
C ALA A 388 17.13 3.13 -11.62
N GLY A 389 16.26 3.81 -12.39
CA GLY A 389 15.09 4.47 -11.83
C GLY A 389 14.23 3.52 -10.99
N SER A 390 13.69 4.05 -9.88
CA SER A 390 12.86 3.27 -8.95
C SER A 390 11.68 2.61 -9.69
N PRO A 391 11.38 1.32 -9.47
CA PRO A 391 10.25 0.64 -10.09
C PRO A 391 8.90 1.00 -9.45
N TYR A 392 8.91 1.70 -8.31
CA TYR A 392 7.70 2.14 -7.62
C TYR A 392 7.03 3.28 -8.37
N LEU A 393 5.71 3.41 -8.23
CA LEU A 393 4.97 4.57 -8.74
C LEU A 393 5.25 5.83 -7.91
N TRP A 394 5.60 5.65 -6.64
CA TRP A 394 5.92 6.72 -5.69
C TRP A 394 7.40 6.58 -5.29
N PRO A 395 8.33 7.22 -6.02
CA PRO A 395 9.74 7.13 -5.70
C PRO A 395 10.05 7.83 -4.36
N VAL A 396 11.00 7.29 -3.59
CA VAL A 396 11.56 7.91 -2.38
C VAL A 396 13.06 7.73 -2.39
N GLY A 397 13.80 8.77 -2.79
CA GLY A 397 15.26 8.76 -2.72
C GLY A 397 15.87 7.41 -3.12
N GLU A 398 16.97 7.01 -2.46
CA GLU A 398 17.70 5.82 -2.88
C GLU A 398 16.98 4.49 -2.57
N GLU A 399 16.19 4.33 -1.49
CA GLU A 399 15.68 2.97 -1.12
C GLU A 399 14.29 2.91 -0.44
N GLY A 400 13.48 3.97 -0.47
CA GLY A 400 12.23 4.02 0.32
C GLY A 400 10.93 3.73 -0.43
N ILE A 401 9.87 3.46 0.33
CA ILE A 401 8.46 3.61 -0.07
C ILE A 401 7.88 4.76 0.76
N TRP A 402 6.99 5.58 0.20
CA TRP A 402 6.29 6.62 0.97
C TRP A 402 5.64 6.03 2.22
N ALA A 403 5.74 6.73 3.35
CA ALA A 403 5.09 6.33 4.59
C ALA A 403 3.56 6.47 4.49
N SER A 404 2.81 5.65 5.25
CA SER A 404 1.34 5.71 5.29
C SER A 404 0.80 7.05 5.78
N GLU A 405 1.62 7.75 6.55
CA GLU A 405 1.43 9.09 7.08
C GLU A 405 1.24 10.12 5.98
N ARG A 406 1.88 9.94 4.81
CA ARG A 406 1.75 10.87 3.67
C ARG A 406 0.32 10.86 3.13
N LEU A 407 -0.22 9.69 2.80
CA LEU A 407 -1.63 9.52 2.39
C LEU A 407 -2.59 10.08 3.46
N ARG A 408 -2.32 9.80 4.73
CA ARG A 408 -3.15 10.30 5.83
C ARG A 408 -3.18 11.83 5.86
N LYS A 409 -2.01 12.49 5.78
CA LYS A 409 -1.89 13.96 5.83
C LYS A 409 -2.63 14.60 4.66
N ILE A 410 -2.38 14.13 3.43
CA ILE A 410 -3.03 14.67 2.22
C ILE A 410 -4.54 14.49 2.30
N LEU A 411 -5.02 13.29 2.64
CA LEU A 411 -6.47 13.03 2.78
C LEU A 411 -7.11 13.96 3.81
N GLN A 412 -6.45 14.21 4.94
CA GLN A 412 -6.95 15.10 5.99
C GLN A 412 -6.96 16.57 5.54
N GLN A 413 -5.87 17.05 4.93
CA GLN A 413 -5.75 18.41 4.44
C GLN A 413 -6.79 18.71 3.36
N GLU A 414 -6.91 17.83 2.37
CA GLU A 414 -7.82 18.00 1.24
C GLU A 414 -9.29 17.86 1.65
N ALA A 415 -9.61 16.91 2.54
CA ALA A 415 -10.95 16.81 3.09
C ALA A 415 -11.32 18.03 3.95
N GLN A 416 -10.38 18.58 4.71
CA GLN A 416 -10.63 19.80 5.47
C GLN A 416 -10.89 20.99 4.53
N ALA A 417 -10.07 21.14 3.48
CA ALA A 417 -10.16 22.25 2.55
C ALA A 417 -11.43 22.20 1.68
N HIS A 418 -11.83 21.01 1.22
CA HIS A 418 -12.85 20.86 0.18
C HIS A 418 -14.10 20.08 0.59
N LEU A 419 -14.09 19.38 1.73
CA LEU A 419 -15.28 18.74 2.33
C LEU A 419 -15.66 19.35 3.69
N GLN A 420 -14.82 20.22 4.27
CA GLN A 420 -15.02 20.79 5.60
C GLN A 420 -15.25 19.73 6.69
N THR A 421 -14.62 18.56 6.54
CA THR A 421 -14.79 17.43 7.45
C THR A 421 -13.47 16.72 7.73
N LYS A 422 -13.40 16.03 8.86
CA LYS A 422 -12.25 15.19 9.20
C LYS A 422 -12.39 13.81 8.56
N LEU A 423 -11.63 13.59 7.50
CA LEU A 423 -11.57 12.29 6.83
C LEU A 423 -10.23 11.60 7.12
N ASN A 424 -10.28 10.34 7.55
CA ASN A 424 -9.10 9.49 7.67
C ASN A 424 -9.28 8.21 6.85
N ILE A 425 -8.18 7.48 6.63
CA ILE A 425 -8.15 6.29 5.75
C ILE A 425 -9.18 5.24 6.20
N MET A 426 -9.34 5.04 7.51
CA MET A 426 -10.28 4.04 8.05
C MET A 426 -11.74 4.51 7.97
N SER A 427 -12.02 5.77 8.27
CA SER A 427 -13.37 6.33 8.18
C SER A 427 -13.82 6.39 6.72
N TYR A 428 -12.95 6.79 5.80
CA TYR A 428 -13.23 6.74 4.36
C TYR A 428 -13.50 5.31 3.88
N ARG A 429 -12.70 4.33 4.31
CA ARG A 429 -12.93 2.92 3.96
C ARG A 429 -14.30 2.43 4.43
N HIS A 430 -14.72 2.79 5.65
CA HIS A 430 -16.04 2.43 6.15
C HIS A 430 -17.17 3.15 5.39
N ALA A 431 -17.00 4.45 5.11
CA ALA A 431 -17.92 5.22 4.31
C ALA A 431 -18.07 4.62 2.90
N ALA A 432 -16.98 4.34 2.19
CA ALA A 432 -17.00 3.74 0.86
C ALA A 432 -17.74 2.38 0.85
N ILE A 433 -17.56 1.54 1.87
CA ILE A 433 -18.31 0.28 2.00
C ILE A 433 -19.80 0.54 2.19
N ALA A 434 -20.19 1.46 3.07
CA ALA A 434 -21.59 1.78 3.28
C ALA A 434 -22.24 2.39 2.04
N ILE A 435 -21.60 3.40 1.44
CA ILE A 435 -22.03 4.03 0.18
C ILE A 435 -22.22 2.95 -0.89
N SER A 436 -21.29 2.01 -0.99
CA SER A 436 -21.39 0.97 -2.00
C SER A 436 -22.64 0.09 -1.85
N ARG A 437 -23.04 -0.21 -0.62
CA ARG A 437 -24.20 -1.07 -0.34
C ARG A 437 -25.53 -0.40 -0.67
N VAL A 438 -25.58 0.92 -0.51
CA VAL A 438 -26.80 1.71 -0.74
C VAL A 438 -26.92 2.15 -2.20
N HIS A 439 -25.82 2.57 -2.82
CA HIS A 439 -25.87 3.23 -4.13
C HIS A 439 -25.36 2.39 -5.31
N LEU A 440 -24.65 1.27 -5.10
CA LEU A 440 -24.23 0.42 -6.21
C LEU A 440 -25.24 -0.69 -6.47
N LYS A 441 -25.54 -0.91 -7.75
CA LYS A 441 -26.49 -1.92 -8.21
C LYS A 441 -26.01 -3.34 -7.90
N CYS A 442 -24.70 -3.55 -7.75
CA CYS A 442 -24.11 -4.84 -7.41
C CYS A 442 -24.29 -5.27 -5.93
N GLY A 443 -25.01 -4.50 -5.10
CA GLY A 443 -25.18 -4.76 -3.67
C GLY A 443 -23.94 -4.41 -2.84
N GLY A 444 -23.08 -3.55 -3.37
CA GLY A 444 -21.89 -3.02 -2.72
C GLY A 444 -20.65 -3.92 -2.74
N PHE A 445 -19.61 -3.46 -2.04
CA PHE A 445 -18.32 -4.12 -2.05
C PHE A 445 -18.33 -5.44 -1.26
N LYS A 446 -18.10 -6.56 -1.94
CA LYS A 446 -18.04 -7.91 -1.35
C LYS A 446 -16.63 -8.24 -0.87
N ARG A 447 -16.54 -9.00 0.24
CA ARG A 447 -15.27 -9.47 0.82
C ARG A 447 -14.54 -10.46 -0.10
N ASP A 448 -15.32 -11.22 -0.88
CA ASP A 448 -14.85 -12.18 -1.87
C ASP A 448 -15.73 -12.07 -3.11
N TYR A 449 -15.10 -11.79 -4.24
CA TYR A 449 -15.69 -11.93 -5.58
C TYR A 449 -15.22 -13.30 -6.11
N GLY A 450 -15.80 -14.36 -5.54
CA GLY A 450 -15.68 -15.72 -6.03
C GLY A 450 -16.88 -16.03 -6.92
N THR A 451 -16.66 -16.73 -8.02
CA THR A 451 -17.72 -17.55 -8.60
C THR A 451 -18.01 -18.66 -7.60
N ASP A 452 -19.27 -18.86 -7.20
CA ASP A 452 -19.67 -20.12 -6.58
C ASP A 452 -19.12 -21.25 -7.47
N ASP A 453 -18.42 -22.22 -6.87
CA ASP A 453 -17.77 -23.32 -7.58
C ASP A 453 -18.74 -23.91 -8.61
N ALA A 454 -18.47 -23.64 -9.89
CA ALA A 454 -19.35 -24.11 -10.95
C ALA A 454 -19.21 -25.64 -11.01
N PRO A 455 -20.25 -26.40 -11.39
CA PRO A 455 -20.15 -27.86 -11.53
C PRO A 455 -19.00 -28.33 -12.43
N PHE A 456 -18.55 -27.47 -13.36
CA PHE A 456 -17.36 -27.66 -14.19
C PHE A 456 -16.06 -27.82 -13.38
N ASP A 457 -15.96 -27.21 -12.20
CA ASP A 457 -14.78 -27.20 -11.33
C ASP A 457 -14.53 -28.55 -10.66
N ARG A 458 -15.55 -29.41 -10.58
CA ARG A 458 -15.38 -30.79 -10.10
C ARG A 458 -14.95 -31.75 -11.20
N GLN A 459 -15.08 -31.34 -12.48
CA GLN A 459 -14.78 -32.18 -13.63
C GLN A 459 -13.36 -31.95 -14.15
N ALA A 460 -12.82 -30.74 -13.99
CA ALA A 460 -11.39 -30.48 -14.15
C ALA A 460 -10.67 -30.89 -12.87
N SER A 461 -10.09 -32.09 -12.85
CA SER A 461 -9.34 -32.69 -11.75
C SER A 461 -8.03 -31.96 -11.41
N HIS A 462 -8.12 -30.67 -11.07
CA HIS A 462 -7.07 -29.87 -10.48
C HIS A 462 -7.60 -29.27 -9.19
N GLY A 463 -7.47 -30.05 -8.10
CA GLY A 463 -7.69 -29.53 -6.76
C GLY A 463 -6.88 -28.26 -6.55
N SER A 464 -7.43 -27.31 -5.80
CA SER A 464 -6.94 -25.96 -5.50
C SER A 464 -5.57 -25.90 -4.78
N TRP A 465 -4.74 -26.92 -4.89
CA TRP A 465 -3.50 -27.14 -4.15
C TRP A 465 -2.24 -26.77 -4.96
N ILE A 466 -2.27 -26.88 -6.30
CA ILE A 466 -1.09 -26.62 -7.16
C ILE A 466 -1.00 -25.14 -7.62
N ALA A 467 -2.04 -24.33 -7.40
CA ALA A 467 -2.02 -22.90 -7.77
C ALA A 467 -1.15 -22.01 -6.86
N GLY A 468 -0.66 -22.55 -5.74
CA GLY A 468 0.07 -21.78 -4.71
C GLY A 468 1.55 -21.54 -4.99
N THR A 469 2.16 -22.22 -5.96
CA THR A 469 3.62 -22.26 -6.13
C THR A 469 4.19 -21.44 -7.29
N VAL A 470 3.36 -20.69 -8.04
CA VAL A 470 3.85 -19.80 -9.10
C VAL A 470 3.31 -18.38 -8.91
N TYR A 471 3.98 -17.61 -8.05
CA TYR A 471 3.76 -16.18 -7.87
C TYR A 471 4.27 -15.40 -9.10
N ALA A 472 3.48 -15.43 -10.16
CA ALA A 472 3.56 -14.65 -11.40
C ALA A 472 2.36 -15.04 -12.26
N ARG A 473 2.33 -16.33 -12.61
CA ARG A 473 1.31 -16.96 -13.44
C ARG A 473 -0.08 -16.84 -12.83
N GLY A 474 -0.20 -16.99 -11.52
CA GLY A 474 -1.49 -16.89 -10.82
C GLY A 474 -2.12 -15.49 -10.72
N LEU A 475 -1.44 -14.40 -11.12
CA LEU A 475 -2.00 -13.04 -11.04
C LEU A 475 -2.90 -12.67 -12.23
N GLN A 476 -2.62 -13.24 -13.40
CA GLN A 476 -3.35 -12.94 -14.63
C GLN A 476 -3.64 -14.18 -15.52
N GLU A 477 -3.13 -15.38 -15.22
CA GLU A 477 -3.08 -16.50 -16.20
C GLU A 477 -3.93 -17.75 -15.90
N ALA A 478 -4.80 -17.78 -14.88
CA ALA A 478 -5.75 -18.90 -14.73
C ALA A 478 -6.97 -18.69 -15.66
N PRO A 479 -7.17 -19.52 -16.72
CA PRO A 479 -7.90 -19.11 -17.93
C PRO A 479 -9.39 -18.78 -17.75
N GLY A 480 -10.08 -19.41 -16.80
CA GLY A 480 -11.52 -19.17 -16.57
C GLY A 480 -11.81 -18.27 -15.37
N HIS A 481 -11.23 -18.60 -14.21
CA HIS A 481 -11.59 -17.99 -12.93
C HIS A 481 -11.05 -16.57 -12.73
N ILE A 482 -9.84 -16.29 -13.22
CA ILE A 482 -9.22 -14.96 -13.06
C ILE A 482 -9.87 -13.95 -14.01
N GLU A 483 -10.21 -14.36 -15.24
CA GLU A 483 -10.91 -13.48 -16.18
C GLU A 483 -12.33 -13.17 -15.73
N ALA A 484 -13.07 -14.16 -15.24
CA ALA A 484 -14.40 -13.93 -14.65
C ALA A 484 -14.33 -12.98 -13.44
N ARG A 485 -13.34 -13.17 -12.55
CA ARG A 485 -13.13 -12.31 -11.38
C ARG A 485 -12.69 -10.88 -11.78
N ARG A 486 -11.79 -10.73 -12.77
CA ARG A 486 -11.41 -9.44 -13.35
C ARG A 486 -12.62 -8.71 -13.92
N ARG A 487 -13.47 -9.42 -14.67
CA ARG A 487 -14.71 -8.87 -15.21
C ARG A 487 -15.64 -8.36 -14.12
N GLN A 488 -15.76 -9.08 -13.00
CA GLN A 488 -16.51 -8.63 -11.83
C GLN A 488 -15.89 -7.39 -11.18
N TYR A 489 -14.58 -7.40 -10.90
CA TYR A 489 -13.90 -6.23 -10.36
C TYR A 489 -14.05 -5.00 -11.26
N ARG A 490 -13.92 -5.19 -12.58
CA ARG A 490 -14.11 -4.11 -13.56
C ARG A 490 -15.53 -3.58 -13.55
N ALA A 491 -16.54 -4.46 -13.46
CA ALA A 491 -17.94 -4.04 -13.39
C ALA A 491 -18.20 -3.21 -12.13
N VAL A 492 -17.71 -3.67 -10.98
CA VAL A 492 -17.85 -2.95 -9.71
C VAL A 492 -17.10 -1.61 -9.72
N SER A 493 -15.87 -1.56 -10.26
CA SER A 493 -15.15 -0.30 -10.45
C SER A 493 -15.93 0.66 -11.34
N ARG A 494 -16.56 0.18 -12.43
CA ARG A 494 -17.38 1.04 -13.31
C ARG A 494 -18.62 1.59 -12.61
N GLU A 495 -19.36 0.76 -11.86
CA GLU A 495 -20.50 1.26 -11.07
C GLU A 495 -20.04 2.30 -10.02
N TRP A 496 -18.86 2.11 -9.43
CA TRP A 496 -18.26 3.10 -8.53
C TRP A 496 -17.89 4.41 -9.26
N HIS A 497 -17.32 4.32 -10.46
CA HIS A 497 -16.99 5.49 -11.27
C HIS A 497 -18.25 6.27 -11.68
N GLU A 498 -19.30 5.57 -12.12
CA GLU A 498 -20.62 6.14 -12.41
C GLU A 498 -21.18 6.89 -11.20
N PHE A 499 -21.15 6.25 -10.03
CA PHE A 499 -21.60 6.86 -8.78
C PHE A 499 -20.82 8.15 -8.43
N LEU A 500 -19.51 8.17 -8.67
CA LEU A 500 -18.65 9.34 -8.45
C LEU A 500 -18.83 10.44 -9.50
N GLY A 501 -19.60 10.21 -10.56
CA GLY A 501 -19.90 11.18 -11.62
C GLY A 501 -18.93 11.15 -12.80
N PHE A 502 -18.16 10.07 -12.98
CA PHE A 502 -17.33 9.89 -14.17
C PHE A 502 -18.14 9.32 -15.34
N GLU A 503 -17.81 9.76 -16.56
CA GLU A 503 -18.39 9.19 -17.78
C GLU A 503 -17.99 7.72 -17.98
N VAL A 504 -18.97 6.88 -18.34
CA VAL A 504 -18.76 5.46 -18.62
C VAL A 504 -18.13 5.32 -20.00
N SER A 505 -16.80 5.30 -20.05
CA SER A 505 -16.09 4.92 -21.26
C SER A 505 -16.32 3.42 -21.53
N LEU A 506 -17.08 3.13 -22.58
CA LEU A 506 -17.39 1.84 -23.20
C LEU A 506 -18.65 1.11 -22.69
N GLY A 507 -19.79 1.46 -23.31
CA GLY A 507 -20.95 0.62 -23.64
C GLY A 507 -21.77 0.04 -22.47
N PRO A 508 -23.11 0.14 -22.50
CA PRO A 508 -23.95 -0.44 -21.46
C PRO A 508 -23.70 -1.94 -21.29
N ARG A 509 -23.89 -2.39 -20.05
CA ARG A 509 -23.82 -3.77 -19.59
C ARG A 509 -24.55 -4.70 -20.58
N LYS A 510 -23.82 -5.54 -21.35
CA LYS A 510 -24.48 -6.51 -22.28
C LYS A 510 -25.39 -7.53 -21.57
N ARG A 511 -25.26 -7.73 -20.24
CA ARG A 511 -26.16 -8.55 -19.40
C ARG A 511 -26.19 -8.06 -17.94
N PRO A 512 -27.36 -7.92 -17.30
CA PRO A 512 -27.46 -7.81 -15.85
C PRO A 512 -26.66 -8.91 -15.16
N ALA A 513 -26.12 -8.67 -13.97
CA ALA A 513 -25.74 -9.80 -13.14
C ALA A 513 -27.04 -10.51 -12.82
N GLU A 514 -27.18 -11.75 -13.24
CA GLU A 514 -28.22 -12.62 -12.70
C GLU A 514 -27.91 -12.75 -11.22
N ASP A 515 -28.64 -11.98 -10.40
CA ASP A 515 -28.83 -12.34 -9.02
C ASP A 515 -29.54 -13.69 -9.06
N LYS A 516 -28.78 -14.76 -8.79
CA LYS A 516 -29.41 -15.97 -8.27
C LYS A 516 -29.98 -15.55 -6.92
N LEU A 517 -31.26 -15.17 -6.95
CA LEU A 517 -32.13 -15.11 -5.80
C LEU A 517 -32.02 -16.47 -5.11
N VAL A 518 -31.13 -16.56 -4.12
CA VAL A 518 -31.24 -17.57 -3.10
C VAL A 518 -32.50 -17.18 -2.35
N GLU A 519 -33.59 -17.89 -2.64
CA GLU A 519 -34.81 -17.83 -1.85
C GLU A 519 -34.42 -17.89 -0.37
N TYR A 520 -34.58 -16.77 0.31
CA TYR A 520 -34.75 -16.78 1.76
C TYR A 520 -36.04 -17.54 2.00
N ARG A 521 -35.91 -18.86 2.23
CA ARG A 521 -37.00 -19.66 2.80
C ARG A 521 -37.44 -18.94 4.08
N SER A 522 -38.63 -18.37 4.03
CA SER A 522 -39.37 -17.87 5.18
C SER A 522 -39.38 -18.96 6.24
N LYS A 523 -38.60 -18.76 7.30
CA LYS A 523 -38.67 -19.62 8.48
C LYS A 523 -39.97 -19.31 9.22
N GLN A 524 -40.87 -20.28 9.10
CA GLN A 524 -41.80 -20.78 10.12
C GLN A 524 -42.88 -19.81 10.61
N ALA A 525 -44.11 -20.13 10.18
CA ALA A 525 -45.34 -19.75 10.83
C ALA A 525 -45.29 -20.13 12.31
N TYR A 526 -45.65 -19.17 13.17
CA TYR A 526 -45.91 -19.40 14.58
C TYR A 526 -47.14 -20.31 14.69
N ILE A 527 -46.97 -21.45 15.36
CA ILE A 527 -48.08 -22.25 15.86
C ILE A 527 -48.56 -21.56 17.14
N THR A 528 -49.70 -20.90 17.06
CA THR A 528 -50.46 -20.45 18.23
C THR A 528 -51.19 -21.67 18.79
N ILE A 529 -50.83 -22.09 20.00
CA ILE A 529 -51.65 -23.01 20.79
C ILE A 529 -52.43 -22.12 21.76
N ASP A 530 -53.72 -21.97 21.52
CA ASP A 530 -54.65 -21.48 22.52
C ASP A 530 -54.80 -22.54 23.61
N MET A 531 -54.58 -22.13 24.86
CA MET A 531 -54.91 -22.91 26.05
C MET A 531 -56.03 -22.14 26.75
N ASP A 532 -57.22 -22.76 26.80
CA ASP A 532 -58.13 -22.57 27.93
C ASP A 532 -57.53 -23.20 29.20
#